data_AF-A0A3D6BPV9-F1
#
_entry.id   AF-A0A3D6BPV9-F1
#
_cell.length_a   1.000
_cell.length_b   1.000
_cell.length_c   1.000
_cell.angle_alpha   90.00
_cell.angle_beta   90.00
_cell.angle_gamma   90.00
#
_symmetry.space_group_name_H-M   'P 1'
#
loop_
_entity.id
_entity.type
_entity.pdbx_description
1 polymer ?
#
loop_
_entity_poly.entity_id
_entity_poly.type
_entity_poly.pdbx_seq_one_letter_code
_entity_poly.pdbx_strand_id
1 'polypeptide(L)'
;MKRIVFIADFFIEDGVHGGAENCNDQLIKMFVADGYEVLKINSQNVSVKLIEKIKTNSFFIVANFMALQESCKNYLKNLDYLIYEHDHKYVATNDPSKFVDMVAPQNQIINREFYNNAKVVFCQSRMHAAALEKNILNNNIVNLGGNLWLDEKLDLLESLIGTEKTRPNGVLYSTNKNKGMPFTVEYCKNNNIDFEFIQPCEYEQFLYELAKTERIIMFPQWMETFNRVIIEGRILGCKFTTNKLIGATSEPWFSKYKGKELIDFLKVKRQEIYQTFVSVINGEKQKFFSNIEIPKISIITSLYKGEKYIRHFLEEVTKQTVFDKCELIILNANSPENEEEIIEQYCKQYKNIIYKKFDTRLSVQETMNEAT
;
A
#
# COMPACT_ATOMS: atom_id res chain seq x y z
N MET A 1 -20.15 -13.55 23.02
CA MET A 1 -19.99 -12.31 22.22
C MET A 1 -18.53 -12.24 21.81
N LYS A 2 -18.21 -12.12 20.51
CA LYS A 2 -16.82 -11.94 20.07
C LYS A 2 -16.45 -10.48 20.33
N ARG A 3 -15.38 -10.24 21.07
CA ARG A 3 -14.87 -8.88 21.32
C ARG A 3 -13.83 -8.52 20.26
N ILE A 4 -13.91 -7.31 19.73
CA ILE A 4 -12.86 -6.71 18.89
C ILE A 4 -12.10 -5.71 19.75
N VAL A 5 -10.79 -5.88 19.86
CA VAL A 5 -9.89 -4.87 20.42
C VAL A 5 -9.32 -4.10 19.24
N PHE A 6 -9.81 -2.88 19.05
CA PHE A 6 -9.44 -2.00 17.96
C PHE A 6 -8.37 -1.02 18.44
N ILE A 7 -7.14 -1.21 17.99
CA ILE A 7 -5.99 -0.38 18.34
C ILE A 7 -5.73 0.57 17.18
N ALA A 8 -5.67 1.88 17.42
CA ALA A 8 -5.31 2.88 16.41
C ALA A 8 -4.52 4.03 17.01
N ASP A 9 -3.77 4.79 16.21
CA ASP A 9 -3.10 6.00 16.74
C ASP A 9 -4.13 7.04 17.22
N PHE A 10 -5.17 7.27 16.42
CA PHE A 10 -6.27 8.18 16.72
C PHE A 10 -7.63 7.59 16.34
N PHE A 11 -8.66 8.06 17.03
CA PHE A 11 -10.06 7.90 16.67
C PHE A 11 -10.70 9.27 16.39
N ILE A 12 -11.87 9.27 15.75
CA ILE A 12 -12.62 10.51 15.47
C ILE A 12 -12.89 11.30 16.75
N GLU A 13 -13.12 10.61 17.88
CA GLU A 13 -13.38 11.28 19.16
C GLU A 13 -12.17 12.02 19.75
N ASP A 14 -10.96 11.76 19.22
CA ASP A 14 -9.74 12.46 19.60
C ASP A 14 -9.59 13.82 18.87
N GLY A 15 -10.58 14.22 18.05
CA GLY A 15 -10.56 15.45 17.26
C GLY A 15 -9.73 15.37 15.98
N VAL A 16 -9.31 14.17 15.58
CA VAL A 16 -8.57 13.92 14.34
C VAL A 16 -9.52 13.34 13.29
N HIS A 17 -9.76 14.11 12.22
CA HIS A 17 -10.74 13.77 11.18
C HIS A 17 -10.09 13.42 9.83
N GLY A 18 -9.04 12.60 9.85
CA GLY A 18 -8.35 12.14 8.66
C GLY A 18 -9.06 10.99 7.93
N GLY A 19 -8.52 10.61 6.77
CA GLY A 19 -9.08 9.51 5.97
C GLY A 19 -9.03 8.15 6.69
N ALA A 20 -7.99 7.92 7.49
CA ALA A 20 -7.82 6.70 8.29
C ALA A 20 -8.87 6.63 9.41
N GLU A 21 -9.01 7.70 10.18
CA GLU A 21 -9.94 7.78 11.32
C GLU A 21 -11.40 7.65 10.85
N ASN A 22 -11.76 8.29 9.73
CA ASN A 22 -13.05 8.12 9.08
C ASN A 22 -13.35 6.68 8.66
N CYS A 23 -12.32 5.96 8.20
CA CYS A 23 -12.47 4.58 7.77
C CYS A 23 -12.61 3.63 8.97
N ASN A 24 -11.81 3.86 10.02
CA ASN A 24 -11.89 3.13 11.28
C ASN A 24 -13.26 3.27 11.93
N ASP A 25 -13.79 4.49 12.03
CA ASP A 25 -15.11 4.75 12.61
C ASP A 25 -16.22 3.99 11.87
N GLN A 26 -16.22 4.02 10.54
CA GLN A 26 -17.20 3.27 9.76
C GLN A 26 -17.10 1.75 10.01
N LEU A 27 -15.87 1.21 10.03
CA LEU A 27 -15.66 -0.22 10.30
C LEU A 27 -16.16 -0.61 11.70
N ILE A 28 -15.84 0.20 12.71
CA ILE A 28 -16.26 0.00 14.10
C ILE A 28 -17.79 0.02 14.21
N LYS A 29 -18.46 0.98 13.58
CA LYS A 29 -19.93 1.06 13.54
C LYS A 29 -20.55 -0.17 12.90
N MET A 30 -19.96 -0.70 11.83
CA MET A 30 -20.44 -1.93 11.18
C MET A 30 -20.29 -3.15 12.10
N PHE A 31 -19.16 -3.29 12.81
CA PHE A 31 -19.00 -4.34 13.82
C PHE A 31 -20.04 -4.24 14.95
N VAL A 32 -20.26 -3.04 15.49
CA VAL A 32 -21.27 -2.83 16.55
C VAL A 32 -22.67 -3.18 16.05
N ALA A 33 -23.02 -2.78 14.83
CA ALA A 33 -24.31 -3.09 14.21
C ALA A 33 -24.52 -4.61 14.04
N ASP A 34 -23.44 -5.37 13.83
CA ASP A 34 -23.43 -6.83 13.71
C ASP A 34 -23.27 -7.56 15.06
N GLY A 35 -23.40 -6.82 16.18
CA GLY A 35 -23.45 -7.38 17.52
C GLY A 35 -22.08 -7.69 18.15
N TYR A 36 -20.98 -7.17 17.61
CA TYR A 36 -19.66 -7.27 18.24
C TYR A 36 -19.50 -6.25 19.38
N GLU A 37 -18.82 -6.63 20.45
CA GLU A 37 -18.33 -5.69 21.45
C GLU A 37 -17.01 -5.09 20.92
N VAL A 38 -16.92 -3.78 20.73
CA VAL A 38 -15.70 -3.13 20.22
C VAL A 38 -15.06 -2.27 21.32
N LEU A 39 -13.84 -2.65 21.72
CA LEU A 39 -13.00 -1.88 22.63
C LEU A 39 -11.97 -1.08 21.83
N LYS A 40 -12.14 0.24 21.81
CA LYS A 40 -11.21 1.20 21.18
C LYS A 40 -10.06 1.53 22.13
N ILE A 41 -8.81 1.46 21.66
CA ILE A 41 -7.62 1.79 22.46
C ILE A 41 -6.63 2.57 21.60
N ASN A 42 -6.23 3.77 22.01
CA ASN A 42 -5.15 4.47 21.32
C ASN A 42 -3.84 3.69 21.47
N SER A 43 -3.06 3.58 20.40
CA SER A 43 -1.81 2.80 20.33
C SER A 43 -0.82 3.18 21.45
N GLN A 44 -0.74 4.47 21.79
CA GLN A 44 0.07 5.01 22.89
C GLN A 44 -0.33 4.53 24.28
N ASN A 45 -1.60 4.14 24.45
CA ASN A 45 -2.18 3.69 25.72
C ASN A 45 -2.13 2.16 25.87
N VAL A 46 -1.64 1.44 24.87
CA VAL A 46 -1.49 -0.01 24.93
C VAL A 46 -0.29 -0.39 25.80
N SER A 47 -0.49 -1.35 26.69
CA SER A 47 0.59 -1.97 27.48
C SER A 47 0.42 -3.49 27.50
N VAL A 48 1.51 -4.23 27.73
CA VAL A 48 1.47 -5.70 27.85
C VAL A 48 0.46 -6.15 28.92
N LYS A 49 0.45 -5.48 30.09
CA LYS A 49 -0.50 -5.75 31.18
C LYS A 49 -1.95 -5.56 30.75
N LEU A 50 -2.21 -4.53 29.93
CA LEU A 50 -3.54 -4.28 29.38
C LEU A 50 -3.95 -5.41 28.42
N ILE A 51 -3.06 -5.78 27.49
CA ILE A 51 -3.31 -6.88 26.53
C ILE A 51 -3.61 -8.19 27.30
N GLU A 52 -2.81 -8.51 28.32
CA GLU A 52 -3.02 -9.68 29.18
C GLU A 52 -4.40 -9.74 29.82
N LYS A 53 -4.91 -8.58 30.27
CA LYS A 53 -6.22 -8.47 30.90
C LYS A 53 -7.38 -8.66 29.91
N ILE A 54 -7.21 -8.22 28.66
CA ILE A 54 -8.31 -8.14 27.68
C ILE A 54 -8.26 -9.20 26.59
N LYS A 55 -7.18 -9.98 26.45
CA LYS A 55 -6.98 -10.94 25.34
C LYS A 55 -8.00 -12.07 25.28
N THR A 56 -8.59 -12.47 26.41
CA THR A 56 -9.54 -13.59 26.45
C THR A 56 -10.79 -13.27 25.66
N ASN A 57 -11.16 -14.15 24.71
CA ASN A 57 -12.30 -13.99 23.78
C ASN A 57 -12.26 -12.72 22.91
N SER A 58 -11.05 -12.19 22.67
CA SER A 58 -10.82 -10.99 21.88
C SER A 58 -10.09 -11.31 20.57
N PHE A 59 -10.44 -10.59 19.52
CA PHE A 59 -9.67 -10.50 18.29
C PHE A 59 -9.08 -9.10 18.17
N PHE A 60 -7.81 -8.99 17.79
CA PHE A 60 -7.12 -7.70 17.72
C PHE A 60 -7.08 -7.16 16.29
N ILE A 61 -7.49 -5.90 16.11
CA ILE A 61 -7.30 -5.13 14.87
C ILE A 61 -6.35 -3.99 15.18
N VAL A 62 -5.23 -3.92 14.48
CA VAL A 62 -4.23 -2.86 14.64
C VAL A 62 -4.28 -1.95 13.41
N ALA A 63 -4.94 -0.81 13.55
CA ALA A 63 -5.18 0.18 12.50
C ALA A 63 -4.32 1.43 12.70
N ASN A 64 -3.12 1.42 12.12
CA ASN A 64 -2.04 2.37 12.42
C ASN A 64 -1.48 2.23 13.86
N PHE A 65 -0.16 2.36 14.01
CA PHE A 65 0.51 1.99 15.26
C PHE A 65 1.84 2.72 15.49
N MET A 66 1.94 4.00 15.12
CA MET A 66 3.15 4.79 15.34
C MET A 66 3.60 4.83 16.79
N ALA A 67 2.66 4.95 17.74
CA ALA A 67 2.98 5.06 19.16
C ALA A 67 2.91 3.71 19.91
N LEU A 68 2.69 2.59 19.19
CA LEU A 68 2.64 1.26 19.81
C LEU A 68 4.05 0.81 20.21
N GLN A 69 4.23 0.55 21.51
CA GLN A 69 5.52 0.13 22.05
C GLN A 69 5.97 -1.22 21.48
N GLU A 70 7.29 -1.38 21.30
CA GLU A 70 7.87 -2.62 20.75
C GLU A 70 7.59 -3.85 21.64
N SER A 71 7.54 -3.68 22.95
CA SER A 71 7.12 -4.72 23.90
C SER A 71 5.69 -5.22 23.62
N CYS A 72 4.79 -4.33 23.23
CA CYS A 72 3.41 -4.68 22.90
C CYS A 72 3.32 -5.37 21.53
N LYS A 73 4.08 -4.91 20.53
CA LYS A 73 4.19 -5.61 19.24
C LYS A 73 4.69 -7.04 19.44
N ASN A 74 5.76 -7.21 20.21
CA ASN A 74 6.32 -8.52 20.54
C ASN A 74 5.33 -9.44 21.24
N TYR A 75 4.49 -8.87 22.13
CA TYR A 75 3.44 -9.66 22.78
C TYR A 75 2.33 -10.06 21.80
N LEU A 76 1.85 -9.12 20.97
CA LEU A 76 0.78 -9.33 19.99
C LEU A 76 1.14 -10.38 18.94
N LYS A 77 2.43 -10.56 18.59
CA LYS A 77 2.90 -11.64 17.70
C LYS A 77 2.47 -13.05 18.14
N ASN A 78 2.20 -13.24 19.44
CA ASN A 78 1.74 -14.51 20.00
C ASN A 78 0.21 -14.64 20.06
N LEU A 79 -0.53 -13.68 19.50
CA LEU A 79 -1.99 -13.63 19.48
C LEU A 79 -2.50 -13.57 18.05
N ASP A 80 -3.80 -13.79 17.90
CA ASP A 80 -4.49 -13.60 16.63
C ASP A 80 -4.81 -12.10 16.44
N TYR A 81 -4.10 -11.47 15.51
CA TYR A 81 -4.35 -10.09 15.11
C TYR A 81 -4.28 -9.91 13.59
N LEU A 82 -4.89 -8.83 13.11
CA LEU A 82 -4.69 -8.33 11.76
C LEU A 82 -4.21 -6.88 11.81
N ILE A 83 -3.57 -6.46 10.72
CA ILE A 83 -3.18 -5.06 10.52
C ILE A 83 -4.14 -4.45 9.51
N TYR A 84 -4.74 -3.31 9.88
CA TYR A 84 -5.43 -2.46 8.92
C TYR A 84 -4.50 -1.29 8.55
N GLU A 85 -3.83 -1.41 7.41
CA GLU A 85 -2.74 -0.50 7.07
C GLU A 85 -3.28 0.81 6.48
N HIS A 86 -2.92 1.92 7.14
CA HIS A 86 -3.28 3.26 6.69
C HIS A 86 -2.11 4.05 6.12
N ASP A 87 -0.88 3.80 6.60
CA ASP A 87 0.28 4.66 6.39
C ASP A 87 1.59 3.85 6.44
N HIS A 88 2.05 3.26 5.34
CA HIS A 88 3.32 2.51 5.14
C HIS A 88 4.28 2.33 6.36
N LYS A 89 3.83 1.78 7.50
CA LYS A 89 4.64 1.68 8.74
C LYS A 89 5.73 0.61 8.65
N TYR A 90 5.91 0.04 7.48
CA TYR A 90 6.93 -0.91 7.13
C TYR A 90 8.21 -0.24 6.59
N VAL A 91 8.18 1.08 6.36
CA VAL A 91 9.34 1.88 5.92
C VAL A 91 9.57 3.01 6.91
N ALA A 92 10.83 3.26 7.31
CA ALA A 92 11.18 4.25 8.32
C ALA A 92 10.76 5.69 7.97
N THR A 93 10.71 6.02 6.69
CA THR A 93 10.23 7.33 6.20
C THR A 93 8.71 7.46 6.20
N ASN A 94 7.99 6.35 6.44
CA ASN A 94 6.57 6.13 6.17
C ASN A 94 6.15 6.39 4.71
N ASP A 95 7.10 6.64 3.80
CA ASP A 95 6.83 7.02 2.42
C ASP A 95 7.73 6.25 1.48
N PRO A 96 7.22 5.18 0.84
CA PRO A 96 8.01 4.39 -0.09
C PRO A 96 8.29 5.16 -1.40
N SER A 97 7.56 6.23 -1.73
CA SER A 97 7.80 7.00 -2.97
C SER A 97 9.14 7.73 -3.01
N LYS A 98 9.84 7.81 -1.87
CA LYS A 98 11.20 8.35 -1.78
C LYS A 98 12.26 7.43 -2.37
N PHE A 99 11.91 6.18 -2.68
CA PHE A 99 12.84 5.19 -3.19
C PHE A 99 12.48 4.80 -4.62
N VAL A 100 13.50 4.41 -5.39
CA VAL A 100 13.33 3.91 -6.76
C VAL A 100 12.37 2.73 -6.75
N ASP A 101 11.39 2.75 -7.65
CA ASP A 101 10.33 1.74 -7.77
C ASP A 101 9.54 1.43 -6.48
N MET A 102 9.58 2.37 -5.53
CA MET A 102 8.96 2.25 -4.21
C MET A 102 9.56 1.13 -3.34
N VAL A 103 10.84 0.78 -3.56
CA VAL A 103 11.55 -0.27 -2.81
C VAL A 103 12.60 0.36 -1.90
N ALA A 104 12.35 0.33 -0.59
CA ALA A 104 13.27 0.87 0.40
C ALA A 104 14.48 -0.07 0.62
N PRO A 105 15.68 0.49 0.87
CA PRO A 105 16.83 -0.29 1.31
C PRO A 105 16.53 -1.11 2.57
N GLN A 106 17.17 -2.27 2.74
CA GLN A 106 16.87 -3.17 3.86
C GLN A 106 17.01 -2.52 5.25
N ASN A 107 17.96 -1.59 5.42
CA ASN A 107 18.15 -0.84 6.67
C ASN A 107 17.08 0.23 6.92
N GLN A 108 16.22 0.53 5.94
CA GLN A 108 15.06 1.43 6.07
C GLN A 108 13.76 0.65 6.27
N ILE A 109 13.79 -0.68 6.15
CA ILE A 109 12.64 -1.53 6.45
C ILE A 109 12.51 -1.71 7.95
N ILE A 110 11.33 -1.39 8.48
CA ILE A 110 11.01 -1.49 9.91
C ILE A 110 9.76 -2.35 10.11
N ASN A 111 9.53 -2.81 11.34
CA ASN A 111 8.35 -3.60 11.71
C ASN A 111 8.12 -4.90 10.91
N ARG A 112 9.06 -5.35 10.07
CA ARG A 112 8.94 -6.53 9.19
C ARG A 112 8.34 -7.74 9.89
N GLU A 113 8.87 -8.09 11.05
CA GLU A 113 8.40 -9.23 11.84
C GLU A 113 6.95 -9.04 12.34
N PHE A 114 6.54 -7.81 12.67
CA PHE A 114 5.16 -7.51 13.08
C PHE A 114 4.18 -7.61 11.90
N TYR A 115 4.60 -7.27 10.68
CA TYR A 115 3.77 -7.52 9.49
C TYR A 115 3.68 -9.02 9.16
N ASN A 116 4.78 -9.76 9.30
CA ASN A 116 4.84 -11.19 8.97
C ASN A 116 3.99 -12.07 9.90
N ASN A 117 3.89 -11.69 11.18
CA ASN A 117 3.11 -12.44 12.17
C ASN A 117 1.61 -12.08 12.18
N ALA A 118 1.20 -11.00 11.49
CA ALA A 118 -0.22 -10.69 11.37
C ALA A 118 -0.92 -11.81 10.58
N LYS A 119 -2.17 -12.15 10.94
CA LYS A 119 -2.96 -13.09 10.12
C LYS A 119 -3.17 -12.56 8.71
N VAL A 120 -3.49 -11.28 8.64
CA VAL A 120 -3.74 -10.54 7.40
C VAL A 120 -3.26 -9.11 7.56
N VAL A 121 -2.71 -8.55 6.49
CA VAL A 121 -2.47 -7.11 6.34
C VAL A 121 -3.41 -6.57 5.28
N PHE A 122 -4.37 -5.75 5.69
CA PHE A 122 -5.32 -5.12 4.78
C PHE A 122 -4.75 -3.84 4.20
N CYS A 123 -4.58 -3.83 2.88
CA CYS A 123 -4.21 -2.65 2.11
C CYS A 123 -5.43 -2.09 1.38
N GLN A 124 -5.53 -0.77 1.32
CA GLN A 124 -6.69 -0.06 0.77
C GLN A 124 -6.75 -0.04 -0.77
N SER A 125 -5.61 -0.21 -1.45
CA SER A 125 -5.50 -0.20 -2.91
C SER A 125 -4.45 -1.17 -3.44
N ARG A 126 -4.51 -1.50 -4.74
CA ARG A 126 -3.53 -2.33 -5.44
C ARG A 126 -2.13 -1.75 -5.36
N MET A 127 -1.97 -0.44 -5.58
CA MET A 127 -0.68 0.22 -5.47
C MET A 127 -0.13 0.11 -4.05
N HIS A 128 -0.97 0.32 -3.03
CA HIS A 128 -0.58 0.13 -1.63
C HIS A 128 -0.14 -1.30 -1.34
N ALA A 129 -0.93 -2.30 -1.75
CA ALA A 129 -0.60 -3.71 -1.58
C ALA A 129 0.70 -4.09 -2.29
N ALA A 130 0.92 -3.63 -3.52
CA ALA A 130 2.13 -3.89 -4.30
C ALA A 130 3.37 -3.25 -3.68
N ALA A 131 3.27 -2.03 -3.15
CA ALA A 131 4.40 -1.40 -2.46
C ALA A 131 4.73 -2.16 -1.16
N LEU A 132 3.75 -2.58 -0.38
CA LEU A 132 3.99 -3.40 0.82
C LEU A 132 4.66 -4.73 0.46
N GLU A 133 4.12 -5.44 -0.54
CA GLU A 133 4.62 -6.73 -1.01
C GLU A 133 6.10 -6.66 -1.40
N LYS A 134 6.49 -5.64 -2.19
CA LYS A 134 7.88 -5.47 -2.63
C LYS A 134 8.89 -5.20 -1.51
N ASN A 135 8.45 -4.63 -0.40
CA ASN A 135 9.34 -4.23 0.69
C ASN A 135 9.47 -5.33 1.75
N ILE A 136 8.36 -5.96 2.13
CA ILE A 136 8.32 -6.94 3.22
C ILE A 136 8.34 -8.38 2.71
N LEU A 137 8.00 -8.59 1.43
CA LEU A 137 7.90 -9.90 0.77
C LEU A 137 6.88 -10.82 1.45
N ASN A 138 5.71 -10.24 1.74
CA ASN A 138 4.66 -10.87 2.53
C ASN A 138 3.66 -11.63 1.68
N ASN A 139 3.27 -12.80 2.19
CA ASN A 139 2.23 -13.64 1.60
C ASN A 139 0.89 -13.56 2.34
N ASN A 140 0.71 -12.58 3.23
CA ASN A 140 -0.50 -12.38 4.06
C ASN A 140 -1.25 -11.06 3.73
N ILE A 141 -1.00 -10.47 2.56
CA ILE A 141 -1.58 -9.19 2.17
C ILE A 141 -2.96 -9.43 1.53
N VAL A 142 -3.96 -8.63 1.89
CA VAL A 142 -5.24 -8.57 1.18
C VAL A 142 -5.47 -7.15 0.68
N ASN A 143 -5.66 -7.00 -0.63
CA ASN A 143 -6.13 -5.74 -1.20
C ASN A 143 -7.64 -5.62 -1.04
N LEU A 144 -8.09 -4.68 -0.21
CA LEU A 144 -9.50 -4.34 -0.06
C LEU A 144 -10.08 -3.74 -1.34
N GLY A 145 -9.25 -3.03 -2.11
CA GLY A 145 -9.65 -2.35 -3.34
C GLY A 145 -10.72 -1.29 -3.12
N GLY A 146 -10.67 -0.57 -1.98
CA GLY A 146 -11.67 0.40 -1.58
C GLY A 146 -11.45 0.96 -0.17
N ASN A 147 -12.32 1.90 0.20
CA ASN A 147 -12.39 2.52 1.51
C ASN A 147 -13.85 2.50 2.02
N LEU A 148 -14.08 2.91 3.27
CA LEU A 148 -15.40 2.87 3.89
C LEU A 148 -15.98 4.29 4.05
N TRP A 149 -17.20 4.51 3.57
CA TRP A 149 -17.97 5.74 3.77
C TRP A 149 -19.22 5.46 4.60
N LEU A 150 -19.59 6.44 5.44
CA LEU A 150 -20.88 6.52 6.11
C LEU A 150 -21.98 6.75 5.07
N ASP A 151 -23.17 6.19 5.29
CA ASP A 151 -24.32 6.36 4.38
C ASP A 151 -24.67 7.84 4.21
N GLU A 152 -24.76 8.58 5.32
CA GLU A 152 -25.05 10.02 5.34
C GLU A 152 -24.10 10.82 4.42
N LYS A 153 -22.82 10.42 4.36
CA LYS A 153 -21.83 11.07 3.48
C LYS A 153 -22.05 10.74 2.00
N LEU A 154 -22.42 9.49 1.71
CA LEU A 154 -22.75 9.08 0.33
C LEU A 154 -24.04 9.72 -0.14
N ASP A 155 -25.03 9.87 0.73
CA ASP A 155 -26.31 10.49 0.41
C ASP A 155 -26.15 12.01 0.19
N LEU A 156 -25.30 12.68 0.98
CA LEU A 156 -24.91 14.07 0.71
C LEU A 156 -24.20 14.21 -0.63
N LEU A 157 -23.20 13.37 -0.93
CA LEU A 157 -22.52 13.37 -2.23
C LEU A 157 -23.51 13.16 -3.39
N GLU A 158 -24.47 12.25 -3.22
CA GLU A 158 -25.52 11.97 -4.20
C GLU A 158 -26.36 13.23 -4.48
N SER A 159 -26.78 13.93 -3.43
CA SER A 159 -27.58 15.16 -3.54
C SER A 159 -26.86 16.31 -4.25
N LEU A 160 -25.52 16.28 -4.27
CA LEU A 160 -24.67 17.30 -4.90
C LEU A 160 -24.32 16.99 -6.35
N ILE A 161 -24.69 15.83 -6.87
CA ILE A 161 -24.47 15.49 -8.28
C ILE A 161 -25.25 16.47 -9.17
N GLY A 162 -24.58 17.03 -10.17
CA GLY A 162 -25.18 18.00 -11.10
C GLY A 162 -25.09 19.45 -10.63
N THR A 163 -24.47 19.72 -9.49
CA THR A 163 -24.15 21.09 -9.05
C THR A 163 -23.39 21.86 -10.15
N GLU A 164 -23.81 23.09 -10.42
CA GLU A 164 -23.17 23.97 -11.39
C GLU A 164 -21.69 24.21 -11.05
N LYS A 165 -20.82 24.13 -12.06
CA LYS A 165 -19.38 24.32 -11.90
C LYS A 165 -19.04 25.80 -12.01
N THR A 166 -18.96 26.48 -10.87
CA THR A 166 -18.63 27.91 -10.80
C THR A 166 -17.13 28.17 -10.63
N ARG A 167 -16.33 27.15 -10.28
CA ARG A 167 -14.87 27.24 -10.12
C ARG A 167 -14.16 26.40 -11.18
N PRO A 168 -13.53 27.01 -12.21
CA PRO A 168 -12.83 26.27 -13.26
C PRO A 168 -11.68 25.40 -12.74
N ASN A 169 -10.79 25.97 -11.92
CA ASN A 169 -9.67 25.24 -11.31
C ASN A 169 -9.61 25.48 -9.80
N GLY A 170 -9.57 24.41 -9.02
CA GLY A 170 -9.42 24.43 -7.57
C GLY A 170 -8.11 23.79 -7.11
N VAL A 171 -7.44 24.43 -6.16
CA VAL A 171 -6.29 23.86 -5.42
C VAL A 171 -6.68 23.69 -3.97
N LEU A 172 -6.46 22.51 -3.41
CA LEU A 172 -6.72 22.26 -1.99
C LEU A 172 -5.72 23.04 -1.13
N TYR A 173 -6.22 23.91 -0.26
CA TYR A 173 -5.36 24.59 0.70
C TYR A 173 -4.96 23.60 1.80
N SER A 174 -3.66 23.43 2.03
CA SER A 174 -3.15 22.60 3.12
C SER A 174 -1.76 23.05 3.56
N THR A 175 -1.54 23.07 4.87
CA THR A 175 -0.22 23.26 5.48
C THR A 175 0.55 21.94 5.61
N ASN A 176 -0.10 20.80 5.36
CA ASN A 176 0.56 19.50 5.36
C ASN A 176 1.45 19.37 4.12
N LYS A 177 2.77 19.27 4.34
CA LYS A 177 3.77 19.13 3.27
C LYS A 177 3.49 17.96 2.33
N ASN A 178 2.94 16.85 2.85
CA ASN A 178 2.64 15.65 2.08
C ASN A 178 1.58 15.90 0.99
N LYS A 179 0.71 16.90 1.18
CA LYS A 179 -0.32 17.28 0.21
C LYS A 179 0.22 18.12 -0.95
N GLY A 180 1.47 18.61 -0.85
CA GLY A 180 2.17 19.20 -1.99
C GLY A 180 1.58 20.51 -2.53
N MET A 181 0.87 21.28 -1.70
CA MET A 181 0.26 22.53 -2.12
C MET A 181 1.28 23.52 -2.72
N PRO A 182 2.47 23.77 -2.12
CA PRO A 182 3.44 24.70 -2.71
C PRO A 182 3.87 24.30 -4.13
N PHE A 183 4.17 23.02 -4.35
CA PHE A 183 4.51 22.49 -5.67
C PHE A 183 3.33 22.60 -6.65
N THR A 184 2.11 22.36 -6.18
CA THR A 184 0.89 22.50 -6.98
C THR A 184 0.69 23.93 -7.45
N VAL A 185 0.90 24.92 -6.57
CA VAL A 185 0.82 26.34 -6.90
C VAL A 185 1.90 26.73 -7.91
N GLU A 186 3.13 26.25 -7.72
CA GLU A 186 4.23 26.49 -8.66
C GLU A 186 3.94 25.90 -10.05
N TYR A 187 3.42 24.67 -10.10
CA TYR A 187 2.96 24.06 -11.35
C TYR A 187 1.93 24.94 -12.07
N CYS A 188 0.93 25.46 -11.34
CA CYS A 188 -0.09 26.33 -11.93
C CYS A 188 0.53 27.62 -12.49
N LYS A 189 1.43 28.27 -11.73
CA LYS A 189 2.15 29.47 -12.19
C LYS A 189 2.97 29.22 -13.45
N ASN A 190 3.75 28.14 -13.47
CA ASN A 190 4.63 27.81 -14.59
C ASN A 190 3.86 27.45 -15.87
N ASN A 191 2.60 27.04 -15.74
CA ASN A 191 1.73 26.68 -16.86
C ASN A 191 0.65 27.75 -17.14
N ASN A 192 0.70 28.93 -16.51
CA ASN A 192 -0.29 29.99 -16.64
C ASN A 192 -1.74 29.51 -16.40
N ILE A 193 -1.94 28.72 -15.34
CA ILE A 193 -3.25 28.21 -14.92
C ILE A 193 -3.77 29.04 -13.76
N ASP A 194 -4.84 29.80 -13.99
CA ASP A 194 -5.59 30.47 -12.93
C ASP A 194 -6.33 29.45 -12.07
N PHE A 195 -6.31 29.64 -10.75
CA PHE A 195 -6.97 28.76 -9.80
C PHE A 195 -7.48 29.50 -8.57
N GLU A 196 -8.44 28.89 -7.90
CA GLU A 196 -8.92 29.30 -6.58
C GLU A 196 -8.56 28.26 -5.51
N PHE A 197 -8.36 28.72 -4.28
CA PHE A 197 -8.15 27.81 -3.16
C PHE A 197 -9.48 27.26 -2.62
N ILE A 198 -9.54 25.95 -2.41
CA ILE A 198 -10.54 25.33 -1.54
C ILE A 198 -9.99 25.39 -0.11
N GLN A 199 -10.57 26.27 0.70
CA GLN A 199 -10.11 26.54 2.07
C GLN A 199 -10.45 25.40 3.04
N PRO A 200 -9.69 25.23 4.14
CA PRO A 200 -10.07 24.31 5.20
C PRO A 200 -11.44 24.70 5.77
N CYS A 201 -12.35 23.74 5.80
CA CYS A 201 -13.70 23.90 6.31
C CYS A 201 -14.24 22.55 6.80
N GLU A 202 -15.40 22.59 7.46
CA GLU A 202 -16.10 21.38 7.87
C GLU A 202 -16.42 20.48 6.67
N TYR A 203 -16.45 19.17 6.89
CA TYR A 203 -16.51 18.18 5.81
C TYR A 203 -17.70 18.39 4.86
N GLU A 204 -18.88 18.74 5.38
CA GLU A 204 -20.05 19.01 4.53
C GLU A 204 -19.80 20.23 3.63
N GLN A 205 -19.32 21.34 4.20
CA GLN A 205 -18.93 22.54 3.45
C GLN A 205 -17.86 22.22 2.40
N PHE A 206 -16.90 21.36 2.74
CA PHE A 206 -15.88 20.90 1.81
C PHE A 206 -16.49 20.19 0.61
N LEU A 207 -17.51 19.32 0.80
CA LEU A 207 -18.20 18.67 -0.32
C LEU A 207 -18.95 19.66 -1.21
N TYR A 208 -19.59 20.70 -0.64
CA TYR A 208 -20.21 21.77 -1.43
C TYR A 208 -19.17 22.52 -2.28
N GLU A 209 -18.00 22.84 -1.72
CA GLU A 209 -16.92 23.50 -2.44
C GLU A 209 -16.30 22.60 -3.53
N LEU A 210 -16.19 21.30 -3.26
CA LEU A 210 -15.77 20.30 -4.22
C LEU A 210 -16.77 20.22 -5.39
N ALA A 211 -18.08 20.22 -5.09
CA ALA A 211 -19.15 20.13 -6.07
C ALA A 211 -19.17 21.30 -7.05
N LYS A 212 -18.79 22.51 -6.63
CA LYS A 212 -18.67 23.70 -7.49
C LYS A 212 -17.42 23.70 -8.37
N THR A 213 -16.48 22.79 -8.15
CA THR A 213 -15.17 22.79 -8.82
C THR A 213 -15.19 21.90 -10.06
N GLU A 214 -14.78 22.45 -11.22
CA GLU A 214 -14.65 21.68 -12.46
C GLU A 214 -13.37 20.83 -12.45
N ARG A 215 -12.20 21.43 -12.23
CA ARG A 215 -10.92 20.73 -12.18
C ARG A 215 -10.22 20.93 -10.84
N ILE A 216 -9.81 19.84 -10.21
CA ILE A 216 -8.96 19.87 -9.02
C ILE A 216 -7.53 19.62 -9.47
N ILE A 217 -6.63 20.54 -9.11
CA ILE A 217 -5.20 20.42 -9.37
C ILE A 217 -4.54 20.09 -8.04
N MET A 218 -3.88 18.94 -7.97
CA MET A 218 -3.19 18.49 -6.76
C MET A 218 -2.02 17.57 -7.10
N PHE A 219 -0.87 17.80 -6.48
CA PHE A 219 0.32 16.98 -6.69
C PHE A 219 0.84 16.51 -5.32
N PRO A 220 0.27 15.42 -4.76
CA PRO A 220 0.75 14.87 -3.50
C PRO A 220 2.24 14.54 -3.60
N GLN A 221 2.97 14.71 -2.51
CA GLN A 221 4.43 14.48 -2.43
C GLN A 221 4.77 13.14 -1.77
N TRP A 222 3.75 12.33 -1.52
CA TRP A 222 3.81 11.08 -0.80
C TRP A 222 2.89 10.10 -1.51
N MET A 223 3.25 8.81 -1.56
CA MET A 223 2.38 7.75 -2.06
C MET A 223 1.13 7.58 -1.17
N GLU A 224 -0.01 8.15 -1.56
CA GLU A 224 -1.23 8.00 -0.79
C GLU A 224 -1.76 6.57 -0.92
N THR A 225 -2.06 5.94 0.22
CA THR A 225 -2.57 4.56 0.27
C THR A 225 -3.93 4.39 -0.42
N PHE A 226 -4.71 5.47 -0.52
CA PHE A 226 -5.98 5.50 -1.26
C PHE A 226 -6.34 6.89 -1.84
N ASN A 227 -6.42 7.92 -1.01
CA ASN A 227 -7.02 9.26 -1.27
C ASN A 227 -8.56 9.22 -1.47
N ARG A 228 -9.29 9.83 -0.54
CA ARG A 228 -10.77 9.92 -0.58
C ARG A 228 -11.28 11.09 -1.42
N VAL A 229 -10.54 12.20 -1.46
CA VAL A 229 -10.92 13.41 -2.21
C VAL A 229 -11.06 13.13 -3.70
N ILE A 230 -10.19 12.29 -4.27
CA ILE A 230 -10.28 11.92 -5.68
C ILE A 230 -11.55 11.13 -5.98
N ILE A 231 -12.01 10.29 -5.04
CA ILE A 231 -13.25 9.53 -5.18
C ILE A 231 -14.45 10.45 -5.04
N GLU A 232 -14.47 11.31 -4.03
CA GLU A 232 -15.52 12.29 -3.79
C GLU A 232 -15.67 13.25 -4.99
N GLY A 233 -14.56 13.81 -5.48
CA GLY A 233 -14.59 14.66 -6.66
C GLY A 233 -15.00 13.90 -7.93
N ARG A 234 -14.62 12.62 -8.06
CA ARG A 234 -15.05 11.78 -9.20
C ARG A 234 -16.55 11.47 -9.17
N ILE A 235 -17.14 11.31 -7.99
CA ILE A 235 -18.60 11.24 -7.81
C ILE A 235 -19.23 12.55 -8.25
N LEU A 236 -18.66 13.69 -7.85
CA LEU A 236 -19.19 15.02 -8.18
C LEU A 236 -18.85 15.49 -9.61
N GLY A 237 -18.23 14.65 -10.43
CA GLY A 237 -17.90 14.97 -11.83
C GLY A 237 -16.71 15.92 -12.01
N CYS A 238 -15.86 16.09 -11.00
CA CYS A 238 -14.62 16.85 -11.10
C CYS A 238 -13.60 16.14 -12.00
N LYS A 239 -12.85 16.93 -12.77
CA LYS A 239 -11.62 16.52 -13.47
C LYS A 239 -10.44 16.66 -12.52
N PHE A 240 -9.36 15.92 -12.78
CA PHE A 240 -8.15 15.96 -11.97
C PHE A 240 -6.91 16.21 -12.83
N THR A 241 -6.01 17.07 -12.33
CA THR A 241 -4.63 17.19 -12.79
C THR A 241 -3.73 16.84 -11.62
N THR A 242 -3.01 15.71 -11.72
CA THR A 242 -2.25 15.12 -10.61
C THR A 242 -1.12 14.20 -11.10
N ASN A 243 -0.33 13.67 -10.17
CA ASN A 243 0.73 12.69 -10.44
C ASN A 243 0.26 11.25 -10.15
N LYS A 244 1.16 10.28 -10.28
CA LYS A 244 0.86 8.84 -10.12
C LYS A 244 0.91 8.35 -8.67
N LEU A 245 0.90 9.24 -7.67
CA LEU A 245 1.06 8.88 -6.26
C LEU A 245 -0.27 8.64 -5.54
N ILE A 246 -1.37 8.41 -6.25
CA ILE A 246 -2.71 8.24 -5.67
C ILE A 246 -3.19 6.79 -5.72
N GLY A 247 -3.27 6.14 -4.56
CA GLY A 247 -3.67 4.73 -4.35
C GLY A 247 -4.88 4.30 -5.16
N ALA A 248 -6.00 5.00 -5.01
CA ALA A 248 -7.28 4.64 -5.61
C ALA A 248 -7.24 4.56 -7.15
N THR A 249 -6.35 5.33 -7.80
CA THR A 249 -6.24 5.32 -9.27
C THR A 249 -5.68 4.00 -9.84
N SER A 250 -5.08 3.18 -8.98
CA SER A 250 -4.57 1.85 -9.36
C SER A 250 -5.63 0.77 -9.45
N GLU A 251 -6.86 1.05 -9.00
CA GLU A 251 -7.95 0.08 -9.00
C GLU A 251 -8.62 -0.03 -10.38
N PRO A 252 -8.93 -1.25 -10.88
CA PRO A 252 -9.56 -1.43 -12.19
C PRO A 252 -10.93 -0.75 -12.30
N TRP A 253 -11.67 -0.65 -11.19
CA TRP A 253 -12.98 0.00 -11.15
C TRP A 253 -12.89 1.53 -11.21
N PHE A 254 -11.72 2.12 -10.91
CA PHE A 254 -11.57 3.57 -10.84
C PHE A 254 -11.90 4.24 -12.17
N SER A 255 -11.40 3.71 -13.29
CA SER A 255 -11.69 4.27 -14.62
C SER A 255 -13.13 3.98 -15.09
N LYS A 256 -13.75 2.91 -14.57
CA LYS A 256 -15.06 2.41 -15.00
C LYS A 256 -16.24 3.23 -14.47
N TYR A 257 -16.23 3.55 -13.18
CA TYR A 257 -17.39 4.19 -12.54
C TYR A 257 -17.13 5.67 -12.22
N LYS A 258 -18.19 6.48 -12.25
CA LYS A 258 -18.22 7.89 -11.84
C LYS A 258 -19.66 8.27 -11.44
N GLY A 259 -19.86 9.45 -10.84
CA GLY A 259 -21.22 9.89 -10.52
C GLY A 259 -21.98 8.91 -9.62
N LYS A 260 -23.27 8.77 -9.90
CA LYS A 260 -24.17 7.87 -9.19
C LYS A 260 -23.75 6.39 -9.26
N GLU A 261 -23.27 5.94 -10.42
CA GLU A 261 -22.78 4.54 -10.58
C GLU A 261 -21.62 4.23 -9.63
N LEU A 262 -20.75 5.21 -9.36
CA LEU A 262 -19.66 5.05 -8.40
C LEU A 262 -20.19 4.97 -6.96
N ILE A 263 -21.21 5.74 -6.59
CA ILE A 263 -21.87 5.61 -5.28
C ILE A 263 -22.44 4.20 -5.12
N ASP A 264 -23.17 3.69 -6.12
CA ASP A 264 -23.80 2.37 -6.05
C ASP A 264 -22.75 1.26 -5.92
N PHE A 265 -21.66 1.38 -6.68
CA PHE A 265 -20.50 0.50 -6.53
C PHE A 265 -19.92 0.57 -5.11
N LEU A 266 -19.71 1.76 -4.55
CA LEU A 266 -19.13 1.94 -3.22
C LEU A 266 -20.03 1.38 -2.10
N LYS A 267 -21.36 1.48 -2.23
CA LYS A 267 -22.32 0.90 -1.28
C LYS A 267 -22.18 -0.63 -1.23
N VAL A 268 -22.04 -1.29 -2.38
CA VAL A 268 -21.75 -2.74 -2.46
C VAL A 268 -20.36 -3.05 -1.93
N LYS A 269 -19.34 -2.31 -2.39
CA LYS A 269 -17.95 -2.53 -2.04
C LYS A 269 -17.69 -2.42 -0.53
N ARG A 270 -18.39 -1.51 0.14
CA ARG A 270 -18.36 -1.36 1.60
C ARG A 270 -18.75 -2.65 2.32
N GLN A 271 -19.81 -3.33 1.85
CA GLN A 271 -20.24 -4.60 2.42
C GLN A 271 -19.22 -5.72 2.13
N GLU A 272 -18.69 -5.79 0.91
CA GLU A 272 -17.62 -6.73 0.58
C GLU A 272 -16.38 -6.58 1.49
N ILE A 273 -15.95 -5.33 1.71
CA ILE A 273 -14.82 -5.02 2.60
C ILE A 273 -15.13 -5.51 4.01
N TYR A 274 -16.29 -5.14 4.57
CA TYR A 274 -16.68 -5.57 5.91
C TYR A 274 -16.72 -7.10 6.05
N GLN A 275 -17.33 -7.80 5.09
CA GLN A 275 -17.37 -9.26 5.09
C GLN A 275 -15.96 -9.88 5.01
N THR A 276 -15.02 -9.22 4.32
CA THR A 276 -13.62 -9.65 4.31
C THR A 276 -13.03 -9.61 5.74
N PHE A 277 -13.27 -8.56 6.52
CA PHE A 277 -12.84 -8.52 7.93
C PHE A 277 -13.51 -9.62 8.76
N VAL A 278 -14.83 -9.80 8.63
CA VAL A 278 -15.59 -10.82 9.38
C VAL A 278 -15.08 -12.23 9.07
N SER A 279 -14.83 -12.54 7.79
CA SER A 279 -14.31 -13.84 7.37
C SER A 279 -12.96 -14.17 8.02
N VAL A 280 -12.04 -13.19 8.13
CA VAL A 280 -10.75 -13.35 8.82
C VAL A 280 -10.95 -13.61 10.32
N ILE A 281 -11.84 -12.85 10.96
CA ILE A 281 -12.17 -13.02 12.39
C ILE A 281 -12.82 -14.38 12.66
N ASN A 282 -13.51 -14.95 11.68
CA ASN A 282 -14.10 -16.28 11.75
C ASN A 282 -13.13 -17.40 11.37
N GLY A 283 -11.90 -17.09 10.97
CA GLY A 283 -10.88 -18.07 10.61
C GLY A 283 -11.04 -18.65 9.20
N GLU A 284 -11.78 -17.97 8.33
CA GLU A 284 -11.98 -18.37 6.94
C GLU A 284 -10.73 -18.10 6.09
N LYS A 285 -10.49 -18.96 5.09
CA LYS A 285 -9.35 -18.83 4.19
C LYS A 285 -9.48 -17.58 3.32
N GLN A 286 -8.38 -16.84 3.22
CA GLN A 286 -8.30 -15.63 2.42
C GLN A 286 -7.55 -15.86 1.11
N LYS A 287 -7.93 -15.09 0.09
CA LYS A 287 -7.14 -14.95 -1.12
C LYS A 287 -6.16 -13.81 -0.92
N PHE A 288 -4.87 -14.15 -0.84
CA PHE A 288 -3.83 -13.14 -0.69
C PHE A 288 -3.52 -12.46 -2.02
N PHE A 289 -3.25 -11.16 -1.93
CA PHE A 289 -2.71 -10.36 -3.01
C PHE A 289 -1.30 -10.82 -3.31
N SER A 290 -1.01 -11.00 -4.60
CA SER A 290 0.36 -11.07 -5.07
C SER A 290 0.48 -10.44 -6.44
N ASN A 291 1.50 -9.61 -6.60
CA ASN A 291 1.88 -8.93 -7.82
C ASN A 291 3.37 -9.13 -8.15
N ILE A 292 4.06 -9.93 -7.34
CA ILE A 292 5.41 -10.40 -7.61
C ILE A 292 5.32 -11.85 -8.07
N GLU A 293 5.83 -12.11 -9.27
CA GLU A 293 6.06 -13.48 -9.69
C GLU A 293 7.34 -13.97 -9.00
N ILE A 294 7.15 -14.72 -7.91
CA ILE A 294 8.27 -15.29 -7.16
C ILE A 294 8.77 -16.50 -7.97
N PRO A 295 10.06 -16.55 -8.36
CA PRO A 295 10.61 -17.72 -9.01
C PRO A 295 10.43 -18.92 -8.09
N LYS A 296 10.03 -20.06 -8.66
CA LYS A 296 9.90 -21.30 -7.89
C LYS A 296 11.25 -21.84 -7.44
N ILE A 297 12.29 -21.54 -8.22
CA ILE A 297 13.66 -22.01 -8.00
C ILE A 297 14.62 -20.86 -8.34
N SER A 298 15.47 -20.50 -7.40
CA SER A 298 16.60 -19.60 -7.65
C SER A 298 17.87 -20.44 -7.84
N ILE A 299 18.48 -20.34 -9.01
CA ILE A 299 19.76 -20.96 -9.34
C ILE A 299 20.82 -19.87 -9.23
N ILE A 300 21.76 -20.03 -8.30
CA ILE A 300 22.80 -19.04 -8.05
C ILE A 300 24.14 -19.68 -8.35
N THR A 301 24.96 -19.03 -9.18
CA THR A 301 26.31 -19.51 -9.49
C THR A 301 27.32 -18.38 -9.53
N SER A 302 28.48 -18.61 -8.93
CA SER A 302 29.68 -17.79 -9.14
C SER A 302 30.35 -18.14 -10.47
N LEU A 303 30.99 -17.17 -11.11
CA LEU A 303 31.71 -17.36 -12.37
C LEU A 303 33.13 -16.79 -12.30
N TYR A 304 34.10 -17.57 -12.76
CA TYR A 304 35.48 -17.14 -13.04
C TYR A 304 36.22 -18.14 -13.92
N LYS A 305 36.89 -17.64 -14.96
CA LYS A 305 37.64 -18.43 -15.93
C LYS A 305 36.87 -19.66 -16.42
N GLY A 306 35.62 -19.41 -16.78
CA GLY A 306 34.61 -20.40 -17.15
C GLY A 306 34.26 -20.41 -18.62
N GLU A 307 35.01 -19.72 -19.50
CA GLU A 307 34.66 -19.54 -20.92
C GLU A 307 34.38 -20.86 -21.64
N LYS A 308 35.20 -21.88 -21.34
CA LYS A 308 35.03 -23.23 -21.90
C LYS A 308 33.69 -23.88 -21.51
N TYR A 309 33.13 -23.54 -20.36
CA TYR A 309 31.99 -24.24 -19.76
C TYR A 309 30.67 -23.46 -19.83
N ILE A 310 30.74 -22.12 -19.86
CA ILE A 310 29.57 -21.26 -19.67
C ILE A 310 28.49 -21.48 -20.72
N ARG A 311 28.87 -21.71 -21.99
CA ARG A 311 27.92 -21.99 -23.06
C ARG A 311 27.13 -23.26 -22.78
N HIS A 312 27.80 -24.36 -22.48
CA HIS A 312 27.14 -25.64 -22.21
C HIS A 312 26.28 -25.58 -20.95
N PHE A 313 26.76 -24.90 -19.90
CA PHE A 313 25.97 -24.67 -18.68
C PHE A 313 24.65 -23.94 -18.98
N LEU A 314 24.72 -22.82 -19.73
CA LEU A 314 23.53 -22.05 -20.10
C LEU A 314 22.58 -22.87 -20.98
N GLU A 315 23.09 -23.63 -21.94
CA GLU A 315 22.28 -24.54 -22.78
C GLU A 315 21.52 -25.57 -21.94
N GLU A 316 22.20 -26.22 -20.99
CA GLU A 316 21.58 -27.27 -20.18
C GLU A 316 20.56 -26.71 -19.18
N VAL A 317 20.87 -25.57 -18.55
CA VAL A 317 19.95 -24.91 -17.61
C VAL A 317 18.71 -24.38 -18.34
N THR A 318 18.87 -23.74 -19.51
CA THR A 318 17.75 -23.15 -20.25
C THR A 318 16.84 -24.18 -20.93
N LYS A 319 17.35 -25.40 -21.21
CA LYS A 319 16.55 -26.53 -21.72
C LYS A 319 15.65 -27.18 -20.67
N GLN A 320 15.84 -26.88 -19.38
CA GLN A 320 15.04 -27.50 -18.33
C GLN A 320 13.56 -27.12 -18.49
N THR A 321 12.66 -28.10 -18.34
CA THR A 321 11.21 -27.92 -18.53
C THR A 321 10.55 -26.97 -17.52
N VAL A 322 11.27 -26.62 -16.44
CA VAL A 322 10.85 -25.70 -15.39
C VAL A 322 11.57 -24.34 -15.46
N PHE A 323 12.44 -24.13 -16.45
CA PHE A 323 13.29 -22.95 -16.50
C PHE A 323 12.49 -21.64 -16.58
N ASP A 324 11.31 -21.67 -17.20
CA ASP A 324 10.36 -20.54 -17.24
C ASP A 324 9.89 -20.07 -15.84
N LYS A 325 10.06 -20.90 -14.82
CA LYS A 325 9.73 -20.62 -13.41
C LYS A 325 10.97 -20.48 -12.53
N CYS A 326 12.16 -20.51 -13.11
CA CYS A 326 13.41 -20.29 -12.40
C CYS A 326 13.88 -18.84 -12.56
N GLU A 327 14.72 -18.39 -11.65
CA GLU A 327 15.70 -17.34 -11.93
C GLU A 327 17.11 -17.95 -11.93
N LEU A 328 17.99 -17.45 -12.81
CA LEU A 328 19.40 -17.83 -12.85
C LEU A 328 20.25 -16.59 -12.60
N ILE A 329 20.92 -16.55 -11.44
CA ILE A 329 21.79 -15.45 -11.03
C ILE A 329 23.25 -15.89 -11.24
N ILE A 330 23.94 -15.20 -12.15
CA ILE A 330 25.35 -15.42 -12.48
C ILE A 330 26.17 -14.26 -11.94
N LEU A 331 27.01 -14.58 -10.97
CA LEU A 331 27.85 -13.63 -10.24
C LEU A 331 29.29 -13.76 -10.72
N ASN A 332 29.69 -12.87 -11.63
CA ASN A 332 31.01 -12.85 -12.22
C ASN A 332 32.02 -12.14 -11.31
N ALA A 333 32.90 -12.95 -10.72
CA ALA A 333 33.93 -12.55 -9.79
C ALA A 333 35.18 -11.97 -10.50
N ASN A 334 34.92 -10.95 -11.33
CA ASN A 334 35.88 -10.27 -12.20
C ASN A 334 36.73 -11.22 -13.05
N SER A 335 36.04 -12.11 -13.80
CA SER A 335 36.67 -12.99 -14.77
C SER A 335 37.31 -12.19 -15.91
N PRO A 336 38.56 -12.53 -16.30
CA PRO A 336 39.25 -11.87 -17.40
C PRO A 336 38.91 -12.46 -18.78
N GLU A 337 38.05 -13.48 -18.83
CA GLU A 337 37.70 -14.21 -20.05
C GLU A 337 36.45 -13.65 -20.73
N ASN A 338 36.03 -14.23 -21.87
CA ASN A 338 34.94 -13.70 -22.70
C ASN A 338 33.55 -14.24 -22.31
N GLU A 339 33.33 -14.68 -21.07
CA GLU A 339 32.05 -15.27 -20.69
C GLU A 339 30.88 -14.28 -20.78
N GLU A 340 31.17 -13.00 -20.56
CA GLU A 340 30.22 -11.89 -20.60
C GLU A 340 29.50 -11.81 -21.95
N GLU A 341 30.23 -11.90 -23.07
CA GLU A 341 29.63 -11.88 -24.41
C GLU A 341 28.64 -13.02 -24.62
N ILE A 342 28.97 -14.22 -24.12
CA ILE A 342 28.10 -15.38 -24.21
C ILE A 342 26.86 -15.18 -23.33
N ILE A 343 27.03 -14.75 -22.09
CA ILE A 343 25.93 -14.56 -21.14
C ILE A 343 24.95 -13.48 -21.63
N GLU A 344 25.45 -12.37 -22.18
CA GLU A 344 24.61 -11.29 -22.71
C GLU A 344 23.70 -11.76 -23.86
N GLN A 345 24.15 -12.69 -24.71
CA GLN A 345 23.31 -13.29 -25.75
C GLN A 345 22.12 -14.03 -25.13
N TYR A 346 22.34 -14.76 -24.05
CA TYR A 346 21.28 -15.46 -23.32
C TYR A 346 20.37 -14.51 -22.55
N CYS A 347 20.90 -13.45 -21.91
CA CYS A 347 20.08 -12.44 -21.24
C CYS A 347 19.11 -11.72 -22.20
N LYS A 348 19.49 -11.55 -23.48
CA LYS A 348 18.59 -11.00 -24.51
C LYS A 348 17.42 -11.93 -24.83
N GLN A 349 17.62 -13.25 -24.72
CA GLN A 349 16.61 -14.26 -24.99
C GLN A 349 15.76 -14.58 -23.74
N TYR A 350 16.38 -14.58 -22.56
CA TYR A 350 15.80 -15.04 -21.30
C TYR A 350 15.88 -13.93 -20.25
N LYS A 351 14.73 -13.32 -19.95
CA LYS A 351 14.63 -12.22 -18.98
C LYS A 351 14.88 -12.65 -17.53
N ASN A 352 14.83 -13.95 -17.24
CA ASN A 352 15.04 -14.55 -15.94
C ASN A 352 16.51 -14.95 -15.68
N ILE A 353 17.44 -14.55 -16.56
CA ILE A 353 18.88 -14.63 -16.32
C ILE A 353 19.37 -13.26 -15.85
N ILE A 354 19.95 -13.22 -14.66
CA ILE A 354 20.50 -12.03 -14.01
C ILE A 354 22.01 -12.18 -13.99
N TYR A 355 22.72 -11.24 -14.60
CA TYR A 355 24.19 -11.22 -14.64
C TYR A 355 24.72 -10.00 -13.91
N LYS A 356 25.64 -10.22 -12.97
CA LYS A 356 26.33 -9.17 -12.21
C LYS A 356 27.83 -9.44 -12.23
N LYS A 357 28.61 -8.50 -12.75
CA LYS A 357 30.08 -8.53 -12.71
C LYS A 357 30.59 -7.59 -11.62
N PHE A 358 31.53 -8.07 -10.82
CA PHE A 358 32.20 -7.26 -9.80
C PHE A 358 33.44 -6.59 -10.37
N ASP A 359 33.80 -5.42 -9.81
CA ASP A 359 34.98 -4.67 -10.20
C ASP A 359 36.30 -5.30 -9.73
N THR A 360 36.22 -6.20 -8.74
CA THR A 360 37.39 -6.86 -8.14
C THR A 360 37.22 -8.38 -8.10
N ARG A 361 38.36 -9.07 -8.05
CA ARG A 361 38.39 -10.52 -7.95
C ARG A 361 37.97 -10.94 -6.53
N LEU A 362 36.81 -11.58 -6.43
CA LEU A 362 36.30 -12.18 -5.20
C LEU A 362 36.57 -13.69 -5.17
N SER A 363 36.66 -14.26 -3.96
CA SER A 363 36.60 -15.70 -3.77
C SER A 363 35.20 -16.24 -4.09
N VAL A 364 35.07 -17.55 -4.29
CA VAL A 364 33.77 -18.18 -4.55
C VAL A 364 32.78 -17.88 -3.41
N GLN A 365 33.23 -17.94 -2.15
CA GLN A 365 32.35 -17.73 -1.01
C GLN A 365 31.90 -16.27 -0.88
N GLU A 366 32.80 -15.31 -1.07
CA GLU A 366 32.45 -13.88 -1.10
C GLU A 366 31.47 -13.59 -2.24
N THR A 367 31.72 -14.16 -3.42
CA THR A 367 30.85 -14.02 -4.59
C THR A 367 29.45 -14.55 -4.32
N MET A 368 29.33 -15.73 -3.72
CA MET A 368 28.02 -16.34 -3.42
C MET A 368 27.27 -15.57 -2.32
N ASN A 369 27.98 -14.95 -1.37
CA ASN A 369 27.36 -14.12 -0.32
C ASN A 369 26.75 -12.83 -0.87
N GLU A 370 27.13 -12.39 -2.08
CA GLU A 370 26.56 -11.21 -2.74
C GLU A 370 25.21 -11.50 -3.43
N ALA A 371 24.72 -12.74 -3.36
CA ALA A 371 23.46 -13.16 -3.95
C ALA A 371 22.23 -12.92 -3.04
N THR A 372 22.45 -12.65 -1.75
CA THR A 372 21.42 -12.36 -0.74
C THR A 372 21.10 -10.88 -0.67
#